data_AF-A0A9P0AMD4-F1
#
_entry.id   AF-A0A9P0AMD4-F1
#
_cell.length_a   1.000
_cell.length_b   1.000
_cell.length_c   1.000
_cell.angle_alpha   90.00
_cell.angle_beta   90.00
_cell.angle_gamma   90.00
#
_symmetry.space_group_name_H-M   'P 1'
#
loop_
_entity.id
_entity.type
_entity.pdbx_description
1 polymer ?
#
loop_
_entity_poly.entity_id
_entity_poly.type
_entity_poly.pdbx_seq_one_letter_code
_entity_poly.pdbx_strand_id
1 'polypeptide(L)'
;MEKIKDICDKNYYKNGQNSTVIKNDLAEIHFKIFVHSVLICLISVAYFWDYKDKVTHKLPWKKVCVPLIYMLSVVIVPLSIFLLSVFAIVRKIAHVYLKLKYGENYGGLLCRGDVVWAIEGSSRNIINTVLLIDAKDKTIDNIRENIINLMKKKFYDKNCLKITGIRQNEMGYTFLLKNQYGVDEGVSFFPDFIQITNTDEMEDVIGHYSNVPMPKNDRAMWHILITKQPLKWKGKDNFVLLLRVHHTVGDGSALLRTFLQCFSDDIPENTQIQQAKKTVSDYVKIFIEGFYIILMSFAFTINQNMINHDDASILHGKELSGEKITVWFVEENVDLVNAVKNVKKKLPNIRFSEVLVSAISYGVLGYFKKKSESVPQCATAIIPVTVSGKEATMENTFSFFLMKTPITINESEFRMLKRLEKVKYCTQSMRNSIDCQVNYWFLNVITSVLPEPVTRALLNLNKCTMGISNLPGSKKITIFNGCVLTDVIFWVPNRGRTGLGFSIFTYDNRFQLGLIVDKALISCKEEASSILNNMCEYIINLHKEVELME
;
A
#
# COMPACT_ATOMS: atom_id res chain seq x y z
N MET A 1 11.21 1.82 -39.29
CA MET A 1 12.37 2.40 -38.58
C MET A 1 13.70 2.26 -39.36
N GLU A 2 13.72 1.73 -40.59
CA GLU A 2 14.98 1.64 -41.38
C GLU A 2 15.33 2.91 -42.18
N LYS A 3 14.38 3.81 -42.45
CA LYS A 3 14.66 5.08 -43.17
C LYS A 3 15.17 6.25 -42.30
N ILE A 4 15.27 6.08 -40.98
CA ILE A 4 15.76 7.14 -40.06
C ILE A 4 17.22 6.88 -39.65
N LYS A 5 17.74 5.68 -39.87
CA LYS A 5 19.14 5.33 -39.54
C LYS A 5 20.15 5.85 -40.58
N ASP A 6 19.73 6.01 -41.83
CA ASP A 6 20.60 6.43 -42.94
C ASP A 6 20.89 7.95 -43.01
N ILE A 7 20.20 8.76 -42.20
CA ILE A 7 20.34 10.23 -42.23
C ILE A 7 21.46 10.71 -41.28
N CYS A 8 21.95 9.87 -40.36
CA CYS A 8 22.96 10.28 -39.37
C CYS A 8 24.42 10.02 -39.78
N ASP A 9 24.71 9.23 -40.82
CA ASP A 9 26.08 8.74 -41.07
C ASP A 9 26.84 9.40 -42.25
N LYS A 10 26.35 10.48 -42.87
CA LYS A 10 27.04 11.03 -44.08
C LYS A 10 27.33 12.52 -44.21
N ASN A 11 27.10 13.37 -43.21
CA ASN A 11 27.35 14.82 -43.38
C ASN A 11 28.21 15.46 -42.28
N TYR A 12 29.37 14.87 -42.00
CA TYR A 12 30.52 15.65 -41.53
C TYR A 12 31.44 15.87 -42.75
N TYR A 13 31.72 17.14 -43.07
CA TYR A 13 32.41 17.67 -44.26
C TYR A 13 31.55 17.97 -45.49
N LYS A 14 30.95 19.17 -45.53
CA LYS A 14 31.29 20.22 -46.52
C LYS A 14 30.37 21.45 -46.40
N ASN A 15 31.05 22.59 -46.29
CA ASN A 15 30.74 23.94 -46.76
C ASN A 15 29.40 24.60 -46.46
N GLY A 16 29.53 25.84 -45.98
CA GLY A 16 28.43 26.76 -45.76
C GLY A 16 27.79 27.24 -47.06
N GLN A 17 26.46 27.22 -47.04
CA GLN A 17 25.50 28.15 -47.64
C GLN A 17 24.15 27.46 -47.56
N ASN A 18 23.23 28.00 -46.75
CA ASN A 18 21.74 27.89 -46.83
C ASN A 18 21.08 27.97 -45.45
N SER A 19 20.97 29.19 -44.91
CA SER A 19 20.19 29.48 -43.69
C SER A 19 18.67 29.55 -43.92
N THR A 20 18.21 29.41 -45.16
CA THR A 20 16.79 29.49 -45.55
C THR A 20 16.10 28.11 -45.64
N VAL A 21 16.84 27.03 -45.90
CA VAL A 21 16.28 25.67 -46.03
C VAL A 21 15.95 25.05 -44.67
N ILE A 22 16.79 25.31 -43.66
CA ILE A 22 16.62 24.79 -42.28
C ILE A 22 15.37 25.38 -41.59
N LYS A 23 14.94 26.60 -41.96
CA LYS A 23 13.71 27.21 -41.42
C LYS A 23 12.44 26.54 -41.93
N ASN A 24 12.43 26.08 -43.18
CA ASN A 24 11.27 25.40 -43.77
C ASN A 24 11.13 23.97 -43.23
N ASP A 25 12.23 23.26 -43.01
CA ASP A 25 12.21 21.92 -42.39
C ASP A 25 11.79 21.98 -40.91
N LEU A 26 12.20 23.00 -40.15
CA LEU A 26 11.72 23.20 -38.78
C LEU A 26 10.21 23.50 -38.76
N ALA A 27 9.73 24.36 -39.66
CA ALA A 27 8.31 24.68 -39.76
C ALA A 27 7.47 23.44 -40.14
N GLU A 28 7.97 22.59 -41.03
CA GLU A 28 7.30 21.34 -41.40
C GLU A 28 7.31 20.31 -40.26
N ILE A 29 8.39 20.22 -39.49
CA ILE A 29 8.47 19.38 -38.28
C ILE A 29 7.52 19.90 -37.20
N HIS A 30 7.50 21.21 -36.94
CA HIS A 30 6.57 21.84 -36.00
C HIS A 30 5.11 21.67 -36.45
N PHE A 31 4.83 21.76 -37.76
CA PHE A 31 3.51 21.51 -38.33
C PHE A 31 3.11 20.04 -38.20
N LYS A 32 4.01 19.09 -38.44
CA LYS A 32 3.74 17.66 -38.22
C LYS A 32 3.50 17.35 -36.75
N ILE A 33 4.28 17.93 -35.83
CA ILE A 33 4.05 17.81 -34.38
C ILE A 33 2.70 18.41 -34.00
N PHE A 34 2.34 19.58 -34.54
CA PHE A 34 1.05 20.22 -34.31
C PHE A 34 -0.12 19.38 -34.84
N VAL A 35 -0.04 18.88 -36.08
CA VAL A 35 -1.06 18.02 -36.67
C VAL A 35 -1.22 16.72 -35.89
N HIS A 36 -0.13 16.08 -35.45
CA HIS A 36 -0.21 14.90 -34.60
C HIS A 36 -0.80 15.23 -33.22
N SER A 37 -0.46 16.38 -32.65
CA SER A 37 -1.03 16.83 -31.36
C SER A 37 -2.52 17.11 -31.48
N VAL A 38 -2.96 17.73 -32.58
CA VAL A 38 -4.39 17.96 -32.89
C VAL A 38 -5.11 16.64 -33.14
N LEU A 39 -4.51 15.71 -33.89
CA LEU A 39 -5.09 14.40 -34.16
C LEU A 39 -5.21 13.58 -32.87
N ILE A 40 -4.20 13.63 -31.99
CA ILE A 40 -4.25 13.01 -30.66
C ILE A 40 -5.33 13.66 -29.80
N CYS A 41 -5.48 14.99 -29.83
CA CYS A 41 -6.59 15.68 -29.16
C CYS A 41 -7.95 15.24 -29.71
N LEU A 42 -8.11 15.15 -31.03
CA LEU A 42 -9.36 14.72 -31.67
C LEU A 42 -9.70 13.26 -31.35
N ILE A 43 -8.71 12.36 -31.37
CA ILE A 43 -8.87 10.96 -30.96
C ILE A 43 -9.21 10.89 -29.47
N SER A 44 -8.57 11.69 -28.62
CA SER A 44 -8.87 11.76 -27.19
C SER A 44 -10.28 12.29 -26.91
N VAL A 45 -10.76 13.26 -27.70
CA VAL A 45 -12.13 13.79 -27.64
C VAL A 45 -13.14 12.75 -28.14
N ALA A 46 -12.84 11.99 -29.19
CA ALA A 46 -13.68 10.91 -29.69
C ALA A 46 -13.78 9.75 -28.68
N TYR A 47 -12.64 9.36 -28.08
CA TYR A 47 -12.58 8.35 -27.03
C TYR A 47 -13.29 8.81 -25.75
N PHE A 48 -13.19 10.11 -25.44
CA PHE A 48 -13.96 10.73 -24.36
C PHE A 48 -15.47 10.62 -24.60
N TRP A 49 -15.94 10.81 -25.83
CA TRP A 49 -17.36 10.64 -26.15
C TRP A 49 -17.84 9.21 -25.95
N ASP A 50 -17.07 8.21 -26.39
CA ASP A 50 -17.41 6.78 -26.17
C ASP A 50 -17.40 6.39 -24.68
N TYR A 51 -16.56 7.05 -23.86
CA TYR A 51 -16.37 6.71 -22.45
C TYR A 51 -17.21 7.55 -21.47
N LYS A 52 -17.75 8.70 -21.89
CA LYS A 52 -18.58 9.59 -21.05
C LYS A 52 -19.78 8.85 -20.45
N ASP A 53 -20.42 7.98 -21.23
CA ASP A 53 -21.57 7.20 -20.79
C ASP A 53 -21.22 6.12 -19.74
N LYS A 54 -19.96 5.67 -19.69
CA LYS A 54 -19.48 4.72 -18.68
C LYS A 54 -19.12 5.39 -17.34
N VAL A 55 -18.79 6.69 -17.34
CA VAL A 55 -18.33 7.45 -16.16
C VAL A 55 -19.45 8.24 -15.49
N THR A 56 -20.44 8.73 -16.26
CA THR A 56 -21.50 9.59 -15.71
C THR A 56 -22.74 8.81 -15.23
N HIS A 57 -22.64 8.08 -14.12
CA HIS A 57 -23.84 7.59 -13.44
C HIS A 57 -24.31 8.58 -12.36
N LYS A 58 -25.56 9.03 -12.52
CA LYS A 58 -26.44 9.76 -11.59
C LYS A 58 -26.00 11.19 -11.21
N LEU A 59 -26.59 12.18 -11.93
CA LEU A 59 -26.90 13.59 -11.58
C LEU A 59 -26.73 14.51 -12.83
N PRO A 60 -27.67 15.44 -13.12
CA PRO A 60 -27.69 16.21 -14.37
C PRO A 60 -26.51 17.20 -14.53
N TRP A 61 -26.02 17.80 -13.44
CA TRP A 61 -24.88 18.72 -13.48
C TRP A 61 -23.57 18.02 -13.88
N LYS A 62 -23.42 16.72 -13.57
CA LYS A 62 -22.25 15.91 -13.97
C LYS A 62 -22.14 15.78 -15.50
N LYS A 63 -23.24 15.88 -16.25
CA LYS A 63 -23.20 15.81 -17.73
C LYS A 63 -22.55 17.03 -18.39
N VAL A 64 -22.50 18.17 -17.68
CA VAL A 64 -21.96 19.46 -18.17
C VAL A 64 -20.58 19.73 -17.60
N CYS A 65 -20.38 19.56 -16.28
CA CYS A 65 -19.09 19.84 -15.63
C CYS A 65 -17.99 18.89 -16.10
N VAL A 66 -18.33 17.61 -16.32
CA VAL A 66 -17.34 16.58 -16.68
C VAL A 66 -16.66 16.90 -18.03
N PRO A 67 -17.38 17.14 -19.15
CA PRO A 67 -16.76 17.61 -20.40
C PRO A 67 -15.91 18.88 -20.25
N LEU A 68 -16.36 19.87 -19.48
CA LEU A 68 -15.61 21.11 -19.26
C LEU A 68 -14.28 20.85 -18.54
N ILE A 69 -14.29 20.00 -17.51
CA ILE A 69 -13.08 19.59 -16.80
C ILE A 69 -12.11 18.87 -17.75
N TYR A 70 -12.62 18.05 -18.67
CA TYR A 70 -11.78 17.41 -19.69
C TYR A 70 -11.21 18.40 -20.71
N MET A 71 -11.97 19.41 -21.13
CA MET A 71 -11.43 20.47 -21.99
C MET A 71 -10.32 21.27 -21.27
N LEU A 72 -10.50 21.56 -19.98
CA LEU A 72 -9.48 22.23 -19.16
C LEU A 72 -8.21 21.37 -18.97
N SER A 73 -8.34 20.04 -18.98
CA SER A 73 -7.20 19.12 -18.85
C SER A 73 -6.16 19.31 -19.95
N VAL A 74 -6.58 19.66 -21.17
CA VAL A 74 -5.69 19.89 -22.33
C VAL A 74 -4.72 21.05 -22.07
N VAL A 75 -5.15 22.06 -21.29
CA VAL A 75 -4.32 23.22 -20.95
C VAL A 75 -3.51 22.98 -19.68
N ILE A 76 -4.12 22.33 -18.69
CA ILE A 76 -3.52 22.15 -17.35
C ILE A 76 -2.41 21.09 -17.36
N VAL A 77 -2.54 20.05 -18.19
CA VAL A 77 -1.54 18.98 -18.28
C VAL A 77 -0.17 19.52 -18.74
N PRO A 78 -0.05 20.30 -19.84
CA PRO A 78 1.22 20.92 -20.22
C PRO A 78 1.83 21.81 -19.13
N LEU A 79 1.01 22.61 -18.45
CA LEU A 79 1.46 23.46 -17.35
C LEU A 79 1.98 22.62 -16.16
N SER A 80 1.30 21.51 -15.86
CA SER A 80 1.70 20.57 -14.82
C SER A 80 3.02 19.89 -15.17
N ILE A 81 3.23 19.50 -16.43
CA ILE A 81 4.49 18.92 -16.91
C ILE A 81 5.63 19.93 -16.79
N PHE A 82 5.40 21.19 -17.17
CA PHE A 82 6.39 22.26 -17.01
C PHE A 82 6.78 22.42 -15.52
N LEU A 83 5.79 22.50 -14.63
CA LEU A 83 6.02 22.62 -13.19
C LEU A 83 6.78 21.42 -12.62
N LEU A 84 6.40 20.20 -13.01
CA LEU A 84 7.12 18.98 -12.61
C LEU A 84 8.57 18.97 -13.13
N SER A 85 8.83 19.54 -14.31
CA SER A 85 10.17 19.67 -14.85
C SER A 85 11.04 20.62 -14.02
N VAL A 86 10.46 21.73 -13.54
CA VAL A 86 11.13 22.64 -12.59
C VAL A 86 11.47 21.91 -11.30
N PHE A 87 10.52 21.20 -10.69
CA PHE A 87 10.80 20.41 -9.48
C PHE A 87 11.83 19.30 -9.72
N ALA A 88 11.87 18.70 -10.91
CA ALA A 88 12.89 17.71 -11.27
C ALA A 88 14.29 18.33 -11.33
N ILE A 89 14.42 19.56 -11.81
CA ILE A 89 15.69 20.31 -11.78
C ILE A 89 16.08 20.61 -10.33
N VAL A 90 15.16 21.13 -9.51
CA VAL A 90 15.41 21.40 -8.08
C VAL A 90 15.86 20.13 -7.35
N ARG A 91 15.18 19.00 -7.59
CA ARG A 91 15.55 17.69 -7.04
C ARG A 91 16.95 17.26 -7.46
N LYS A 92 17.34 17.47 -8.72
CA LYS A 92 18.71 17.18 -9.19
C LYS A 92 19.75 18.06 -8.51
N ILE A 93 19.47 19.36 -8.33
CA ILE A 93 20.33 20.28 -7.60
C ILE A 93 20.51 19.79 -6.16
N ALA A 94 19.41 19.46 -5.47
CA ALA A 94 19.46 18.90 -4.12
C ALA A 94 20.26 17.60 -4.07
N HIS A 95 20.09 16.69 -5.04
CA HIS A 95 20.87 15.46 -5.11
C HIS A 95 22.38 15.73 -5.21
N VAL A 96 22.80 16.67 -6.07
CA VAL A 96 24.22 17.04 -6.22
C VAL A 96 24.75 17.68 -4.94
N TYR A 97 24.01 18.62 -4.36
CA TYR A 97 24.38 19.26 -3.10
C TYR A 97 24.57 18.24 -1.97
N LEU A 98 23.60 17.34 -1.77
CA LEU A 98 23.65 16.32 -0.72
C LEU A 98 24.79 15.33 -0.96
N LYS A 99 25.06 14.97 -2.23
CA LYS A 99 26.20 14.13 -2.58
C LYS A 99 27.53 14.80 -2.23
N LEU A 100 27.67 16.11 -2.48
CA LEU A 100 28.86 16.88 -2.11
C LEU A 100 29.01 17.01 -0.59
N LYS A 101 27.90 17.22 0.13
CA LYS A 101 27.90 17.40 1.58
C LYS A 101 28.21 16.11 2.35
N TYR A 102 27.61 14.99 1.97
CA TYR A 102 27.70 13.72 2.71
C TYR A 102 28.69 12.71 2.10
N GLY A 103 29.22 12.99 0.90
CA GLY A 103 30.24 12.17 0.25
C GLY A 103 29.83 10.71 0.09
N GLU A 104 30.72 9.79 0.48
CA GLU A 104 30.51 8.35 0.37
C GLU A 104 29.32 7.83 1.20
N ASN A 105 28.99 8.53 2.29
CA ASN A 105 27.86 8.18 3.15
C ASN A 105 26.50 8.48 2.49
N TYR A 106 26.47 9.22 1.38
CA TYR A 106 25.21 9.53 0.70
C TYR A 106 24.64 8.29 -0.03
N GLY A 107 23.47 7.83 0.42
CA GLY A 107 22.72 6.69 -0.12
C GLY A 107 21.75 7.04 -1.25
N GLY A 108 21.55 8.33 -1.53
CA GLY A 108 20.59 8.79 -2.54
C GLY A 108 19.24 9.21 -1.96
N LEU A 109 18.51 10.01 -2.75
CA LEU A 109 17.16 10.45 -2.42
C LEU A 109 16.18 9.28 -2.45
N LEU A 110 15.21 9.28 -1.54
CA LEU A 110 14.08 8.35 -1.61
C LEU A 110 13.26 8.59 -2.88
N CYS A 111 12.70 7.52 -3.44
CA CYS A 111 11.90 7.55 -4.64
C CYS A 111 10.70 6.60 -4.53
N ARG A 112 9.79 6.70 -5.49
CA ARG A 112 8.57 5.89 -5.59
C ARG A 112 7.70 6.02 -4.33
N GLY A 113 7.00 4.94 -3.97
CA GLY A 113 6.18 4.87 -2.77
C GLY A 113 6.93 5.16 -1.46
N ASP A 114 8.27 5.08 -1.43
CA ASP A 114 9.04 5.42 -0.22
C ASP A 114 8.82 6.89 0.19
N VAL A 115 8.69 7.81 -0.77
CA VAL A 115 8.51 9.25 -0.48
C VAL A 115 7.19 9.49 0.23
N VAL A 116 6.13 8.81 -0.19
CA VAL A 116 4.81 8.88 0.45
C VAL A 116 4.93 8.45 1.91
N TRP A 117 5.58 7.32 2.17
CA TRP A 117 5.74 6.78 3.52
C TRP A 117 6.76 7.52 4.39
N ALA A 118 7.66 8.31 3.81
CA ALA A 118 8.53 9.18 4.58
C ALA A 118 7.80 10.36 5.23
N ILE A 119 6.62 10.71 4.71
CA ILE A 119 5.79 11.81 5.23
C ILE A 119 4.86 11.28 6.31
N GLU A 120 5.13 11.68 7.55
CA GLU A 120 4.38 11.30 8.74
C GLU A 120 3.55 12.47 9.30
N GLY A 121 2.49 12.13 10.03
CA GLY A 121 1.60 13.08 10.70
C GLY A 121 1.53 12.76 12.20
N SER A 122 0.33 12.69 12.76
CA SER A 122 0.14 12.27 14.17
C SER A 122 0.44 10.79 14.43
N SER A 123 0.56 9.98 13.36
CA SER A 123 0.92 8.56 13.42
C SER A 123 2.19 8.31 12.62
N ARG A 124 3.06 7.46 13.17
CA ARG A 124 4.22 6.92 12.47
C ARG A 124 3.82 5.85 11.46
N ASN A 125 4.52 5.80 10.34
CA ASN A 125 4.30 4.82 9.27
C ASN A 125 5.07 3.53 9.57
N ILE A 126 4.86 2.94 10.75
CA ILE A 126 5.52 1.71 11.20
C ILE A 126 4.56 0.54 11.04
N ILE A 127 5.01 -0.50 10.34
CA ILE A 127 4.34 -1.80 10.29
C ILE A 127 4.90 -2.62 11.44
N ASN A 128 4.04 -2.96 12.39
CA ASN A 128 4.37 -3.89 13.47
C ASN A 128 3.91 -5.30 13.07
N THR A 129 4.81 -6.26 13.22
CA THR A 129 4.53 -7.68 13.03
C THR A 129 4.99 -8.45 14.24
N VAL A 130 4.06 -9.14 14.88
CA VAL A 130 4.31 -10.14 15.91
C VAL A 130 4.61 -11.47 15.23
N LEU A 131 5.70 -12.10 15.65
CA LEU A 131 6.04 -13.48 15.34
C LEU A 131 6.07 -14.27 16.65
N LEU A 132 5.23 -15.30 16.73
CA LEU A 132 5.22 -16.24 17.85
C LEU A 132 6.02 -17.47 17.44
N ILE A 133 7.04 -17.79 18.22
CA ILE A 133 8.04 -18.79 17.85
C ILE A 133 8.15 -19.85 18.93
N ASP A 134 7.86 -21.09 18.54
CA ASP A 134 8.22 -22.26 19.33
C ASP A 134 9.70 -22.56 19.08
N ALA A 135 10.51 -22.25 20.10
CA ALA A 135 11.96 -22.36 20.08
C ALA A 135 12.44 -23.81 20.24
N LYS A 136 11.56 -24.77 20.52
CA LYS A 136 11.91 -26.14 20.93
C LYS A 136 12.96 -26.10 22.04
N ASP A 137 14.15 -26.64 21.79
CA ASP A 137 15.24 -26.73 22.77
C ASP A 137 16.22 -25.54 22.74
N LYS A 138 15.97 -24.51 21.93
CA LYS A 138 16.90 -23.37 21.78
C LYS A 138 16.73 -22.34 22.87
N THR A 139 17.86 -21.81 23.34
CA THR A 139 17.86 -20.64 24.24
C THR A 139 17.56 -19.36 23.48
N ILE A 140 17.13 -18.33 24.20
CA ILE A 140 16.85 -17.03 23.63
C ILE A 140 18.08 -16.35 23.03
N ASP A 141 19.25 -16.54 23.64
CA ASP A 141 20.52 -16.02 23.12
C ASP A 141 20.87 -16.69 21.79
N ASN A 142 20.65 -18.01 21.66
CA ASN A 142 20.83 -18.69 20.38
C ASN A 142 19.88 -18.16 19.31
N ILE A 143 18.62 -17.84 19.64
CA ILE A 143 17.67 -17.24 18.69
C ILE A 143 18.18 -15.87 18.24
N ARG A 144 18.59 -15.01 19.19
CA ARG A 144 19.10 -13.68 18.90
C ARG A 144 20.35 -13.73 18.01
N GLU A 145 21.32 -14.59 18.33
CA GLU A 145 22.53 -14.77 17.53
C GLU A 145 22.22 -15.28 16.12
N ASN A 146 21.29 -16.24 15.98
CA ASN A 146 20.85 -16.73 14.68
C ASN A 146 20.24 -15.60 13.82
N ILE A 147 19.40 -14.75 14.42
CA ILE A 147 18.83 -13.59 13.74
C ILE A 147 19.94 -12.64 13.28
N ILE A 148 20.88 -12.30 14.17
CA ILE A 148 22.00 -11.40 13.84
C ILE A 148 22.83 -11.96 12.69
N ASN A 149 23.19 -13.24 12.75
CA ASN A 149 23.99 -13.89 11.72
C ASN A 149 23.26 -13.95 10.36
N LEU A 150 21.96 -14.24 10.37
CA LEU A 150 21.13 -14.20 9.15
C LEU A 150 21.02 -12.78 8.60
N MET A 151 20.82 -11.79 9.45
CA MET A 151 20.77 -10.37 9.05
C MET A 151 22.10 -9.94 8.41
N LYS A 152 23.23 -10.31 9.02
CA LYS A 152 24.57 -10.04 8.46
C LYS A 152 24.70 -10.63 7.05
N LYS A 153 24.47 -11.95 6.94
CA LYS A 153 24.60 -12.72 5.70
C LYS A 153 23.67 -12.24 4.57
N LYS A 154 22.41 -11.92 4.89
CA LYS A 154 21.38 -11.63 3.89
C LYS A 154 21.39 -10.16 3.47
N PHE A 155 21.71 -9.23 4.38
CA PHE A 155 21.55 -7.79 4.14
C PHE A 155 22.83 -6.98 4.28
N TYR A 156 23.63 -7.19 5.33
CA TYR A 156 24.83 -6.37 5.56
C TYR A 156 25.95 -6.71 4.57
N ASP A 157 26.22 -8.00 4.35
CA ASP A 157 27.25 -8.44 3.39
C ASP A 157 26.92 -8.00 1.96
N LYS A 158 25.63 -7.81 1.66
CA LYS A 158 25.12 -7.31 0.38
C LYS A 158 24.95 -5.79 0.33
N ASN A 159 25.37 -5.07 1.38
CA ASN A 159 25.22 -3.61 1.52
C ASN A 159 23.79 -3.11 1.24
N CYS A 160 22.80 -3.78 1.81
CA CYS A 160 21.41 -3.43 1.57
C CYS A 160 21.05 -2.10 2.27
N LEU A 161 21.02 -1.02 1.48
CA LEU A 161 20.91 0.36 1.97
C LEU A 161 19.70 0.61 2.89
N LYS A 162 18.56 -0.02 2.63
CA LYS A 162 17.34 0.15 3.45
C LYS A 162 17.43 -0.53 4.82
N ILE A 163 18.41 -1.39 5.03
CA ILE A 163 18.67 -2.10 6.29
C ILE A 163 19.87 -1.51 7.01
N THR A 164 20.97 -1.24 6.29
CA THR A 164 22.21 -0.70 6.89
C THR A 164 22.20 0.82 7.06
N GLY A 165 21.30 1.51 6.36
CA GLY A 165 21.22 2.97 6.36
C GLY A 165 20.15 3.54 7.27
N ILE A 166 20.15 4.88 7.36
CA ILE A 166 19.15 5.66 8.10
C ILE A 166 18.53 6.73 7.18
N ARG A 167 17.31 7.16 7.49
CA ARG A 167 16.62 8.26 6.82
C ARG A 167 17.12 9.61 7.32
N GLN A 168 17.22 10.59 6.43
CA GLN A 168 17.50 11.99 6.76
C GLN A 168 16.65 12.89 5.86
N ASN A 169 16.32 14.11 6.31
CA ASN A 169 15.60 15.09 5.53
C ASN A 169 16.38 16.41 5.45
N GLU A 170 16.53 16.94 4.24
CA GLU A 170 17.15 18.24 4.01
C GLU A 170 16.68 18.81 2.66
N MET A 171 16.59 20.14 2.53
CA MET A 171 16.08 20.82 1.32
C MET A 171 14.66 20.38 0.90
N GLY A 172 13.86 19.87 1.85
CA GLY A 172 12.54 19.31 1.56
C GLY A 172 12.58 17.95 0.86
N TYR A 173 13.70 17.23 0.88
CA TYR A 173 13.80 15.88 0.32
C TYR A 173 14.31 14.91 1.38
N THR A 174 13.66 13.74 1.46
CA THR A 174 14.15 12.63 2.28
C THR A 174 15.15 11.80 1.48
N PHE A 175 16.24 11.40 2.11
CA PHE A 175 17.32 10.60 1.54
C PHE A 175 17.87 9.60 2.56
N LEU A 176 18.70 8.69 2.08
CA LEU A 176 19.35 7.68 2.93
C LEU A 176 20.82 8.03 3.15
N LEU A 177 21.30 7.78 4.37
CA LEU A 177 22.72 7.71 4.68
C LEU A 177 23.14 6.25 4.83
N LYS A 178 24.19 5.84 4.12
CA LYS A 178 24.68 4.46 4.07
C LYS A 178 25.34 4.04 5.39
N ASN A 179 25.17 2.78 5.76
CA ASN A 179 25.95 2.09 6.79
C ASN A 179 26.01 2.82 8.15
N GLN A 180 24.91 3.51 8.51
CA GLN A 180 24.78 4.24 9.76
C GLN A 180 24.04 3.44 10.85
N TYR A 181 23.61 2.22 10.56
CA TYR A 181 22.81 1.40 11.48
C TYR A 181 23.30 -0.04 11.53
N GLY A 182 23.85 -0.43 12.68
CA GLY A 182 24.39 -1.77 12.93
C GLY A 182 23.32 -2.80 13.29
N VAL A 183 23.58 -4.06 12.96
CA VAL A 183 22.65 -5.17 13.27
C VAL A 183 22.46 -5.37 14.77
N ASP A 184 23.53 -5.17 15.55
CA ASP A 184 23.50 -5.32 17.01
C ASP A 184 22.64 -4.25 17.68
N GLU A 185 22.51 -3.07 17.06
CA GLU A 185 21.59 -2.01 17.48
C GLU A 185 20.14 -2.31 17.08
N GLY A 186 19.95 -3.03 15.97
CA GLY A 186 18.64 -3.35 15.43
C GLY A 186 17.98 -4.62 15.98
N VAL A 187 18.70 -5.44 16.74
CA VAL A 187 18.15 -6.64 17.41
C VAL A 187 18.39 -6.54 18.92
N SER A 188 17.34 -6.21 19.66
CA SER A 188 17.40 -6.01 21.10
C SER A 188 16.29 -6.79 21.83
N PHE A 189 16.45 -6.92 23.14
CA PHE A 189 15.36 -7.40 24.00
C PHE A 189 14.35 -6.28 24.26
N PHE A 190 13.13 -6.66 24.64
CA PHE A 190 12.22 -5.72 25.29
C PHE A 190 12.87 -5.15 26.57
N PRO A 191 12.58 -3.88 26.92
CA PRO A 191 13.00 -3.32 28.20
C PRO A 191 12.48 -4.14 29.38
N ASP A 192 13.23 -4.21 30.48
CA ASP A 192 12.91 -5.08 31.64
C ASP A 192 11.58 -4.75 32.32
N PHE A 193 11.11 -3.51 32.21
CA PHE A 193 9.82 -3.08 32.74
C PHE A 193 8.62 -3.51 31.87
N ILE A 194 8.86 -4.01 30.66
CA ILE A 194 7.82 -4.56 29.78
C ILE A 194 7.84 -6.08 29.94
N GLN A 195 6.90 -6.58 30.72
CA GLN A 195 6.64 -8.01 30.82
C GLN A 195 5.35 -8.31 30.06
N ILE A 196 5.43 -9.29 29.16
CA ILE A 196 4.29 -9.76 28.39
C ILE A 196 3.95 -11.13 28.98
N THR A 197 2.86 -11.20 29.75
CA THR A 197 2.45 -12.42 30.45
C THR A 197 1.22 -13.08 29.81
N ASN A 198 0.42 -12.29 29.08
CA ASN A 198 -0.78 -12.75 28.41
C ASN A 198 -1.03 -11.99 27.10
N THR A 199 -2.04 -12.45 26.34
CA THR A 199 -2.47 -11.85 25.08
C THR A 199 -2.87 -10.39 25.22
N ASP A 200 -3.55 -10.03 26.33
CA ASP A 200 -4.08 -8.68 26.50
C ASP A 200 -2.98 -7.65 26.69
N GLU A 201 -2.01 -7.95 27.55
CA GLU A 201 -0.81 -7.12 27.74
C GLU A 201 0.00 -7.00 26.45
N MET A 202 0.05 -8.07 25.66
CA MET A 202 0.77 -8.06 24.40
C MET A 202 0.12 -7.10 23.40
N GLU A 203 -1.21 -7.10 23.30
CA GLU A 203 -1.97 -6.11 22.53
C GLU A 203 -1.68 -4.68 22.99
N ASP A 204 -1.61 -4.41 24.29
CA ASP A 204 -1.30 -3.08 24.81
C ASP A 204 0.14 -2.64 24.46
N VAL A 205 1.09 -3.57 24.57
CA VAL A 205 2.49 -3.35 24.18
C VAL A 205 2.59 -3.03 22.68
N ILE A 206 1.90 -3.78 21.81
CA ILE A 206 1.88 -3.48 20.37
C ILE A 206 1.24 -2.13 20.08
N GLY A 207 0.14 -1.79 20.76
CA GLY A 207 -0.51 -0.48 20.67
C GLY A 207 0.46 0.65 21.00
N HIS A 208 1.21 0.51 22.11
CA HIS A 208 2.26 1.46 22.50
C HIS A 208 3.37 1.57 21.44
N TYR A 209 3.97 0.45 21.03
CA TYR A 209 5.07 0.42 20.06
C TYR A 209 4.67 0.84 18.63
N SER A 210 3.37 0.97 18.34
CA SER A 210 2.88 1.50 17.07
C SER A 210 3.21 2.98 16.84
N ASN A 211 3.52 3.73 17.91
CA ASN A 211 3.95 5.12 17.77
C ASN A 211 5.24 5.47 18.54
N VAL A 212 5.92 4.50 19.15
CA VAL A 212 7.27 4.68 19.69
C VAL A 212 8.25 5.00 18.54
N PRO A 213 9.15 5.99 18.67
CA PRO A 213 10.14 6.27 17.63
C PRO A 213 11.03 5.08 17.28
N MET A 214 11.50 5.02 16.04
CA MET A 214 12.54 4.06 15.65
C MET A 214 13.90 4.43 16.26
N PRO A 215 14.86 3.49 16.36
CA PRO A 215 16.23 3.79 16.77
C PRO A 215 16.90 4.89 15.91
N LYS A 216 18.00 5.45 16.42
CA LYS A 216 18.73 6.59 15.81
C LYS A 216 17.87 7.86 15.65
N ASN A 217 17.07 8.18 16.67
CA ASN A 217 16.16 9.34 16.70
C ASN A 217 15.13 9.28 15.55
N ASP A 218 14.39 8.17 15.45
CA ASP A 218 13.35 7.92 14.44
C ASP A 218 13.86 7.73 13.00
N ARG A 219 15.18 7.64 12.81
CA ARG A 219 15.81 7.57 11.49
C ARG A 219 16.08 6.15 11.01
N ALA A 220 16.26 5.19 11.90
CA ALA A 220 16.36 3.79 11.52
C ALA A 220 15.05 3.31 10.90
N MET A 221 15.13 2.33 10.00
CA MET A 221 13.96 1.86 9.26
C MET A 221 13.46 0.49 9.72
N TRP A 222 14.16 -0.19 10.62
CA TRP A 222 13.75 -1.47 11.17
C TRP A 222 14.27 -1.68 12.59
N HIS A 223 13.58 -2.52 13.37
CA HIS A 223 13.96 -2.91 14.72
C HIS A 223 13.27 -4.23 15.07
N ILE A 224 14.01 -5.17 15.66
CA ILE A 224 13.49 -6.45 16.17
C ILE A 224 13.63 -6.44 17.68
N LEU A 225 12.50 -6.58 18.37
CA LEU A 225 12.41 -6.71 19.82
C LEU A 225 12.05 -8.15 20.16
N ILE A 226 12.75 -8.74 21.13
CA ILE A 226 12.58 -10.14 21.53
C ILE A 226 12.24 -10.21 23.02
N THR A 227 11.28 -11.05 23.43
CA THR A 227 11.05 -11.30 24.86
C THR A 227 12.19 -12.10 25.47
N LYS A 228 12.56 -11.79 26.72
CA LYS A 228 13.59 -12.54 27.46
C LYS A 228 13.09 -13.90 27.94
N GLN A 229 11.79 -14.00 28.19
CA GLN A 229 11.11 -15.20 28.66
C GLN A 229 10.06 -15.62 27.63
N PRO A 230 9.80 -16.94 27.49
CA PRO A 230 8.70 -17.41 26.69
C PRO A 230 7.36 -17.07 27.37
N LEU A 231 6.36 -16.83 26.54
CA LEU A 231 4.97 -16.67 26.91
C LEU A 231 4.23 -17.99 26.67
N LYS A 232 3.32 -18.36 27.59
CA LYS A 232 2.37 -19.43 27.31
C LYS A 232 1.35 -18.97 26.27
N TRP A 233 1.51 -19.48 25.05
CA TRP A 233 0.61 -19.27 23.93
C TRP A 233 -0.02 -20.60 23.52
N LYS A 234 -1.36 -20.71 23.64
CA LYS A 234 -2.12 -21.93 23.33
C LYS A 234 -1.57 -23.17 24.05
N GLY A 235 -1.18 -22.99 25.32
CA GLY A 235 -0.64 -24.05 26.19
C GLY A 235 0.82 -24.42 25.93
N LYS A 236 1.52 -23.74 25.01
CA LYS A 236 2.94 -23.96 24.69
C LYS A 236 3.78 -22.72 24.92
N ASP A 237 5.03 -22.92 25.32
CA ASP A 237 5.98 -21.85 25.49
C ASP A 237 6.43 -21.31 24.13
N ASN A 238 6.20 -20.01 23.90
CA ASN A 238 6.57 -19.32 22.66
C ASN A 238 7.34 -18.04 22.99
N PHE A 239 8.43 -17.79 22.29
CA PHE A 239 9.04 -16.46 22.31
C PHE A 239 8.28 -15.51 21.41
N VAL A 240 8.16 -14.27 21.87
CA VAL A 240 7.52 -13.20 21.10
C VAL A 240 8.59 -12.33 20.47
N LEU A 241 8.53 -12.19 19.15
CA LEU A 241 9.34 -11.25 18.42
C LEU A 241 8.44 -10.17 17.82
N LEU A 242 8.73 -8.92 18.14
CA LEU A 242 8.12 -7.77 17.49
C LEU A 242 9.08 -7.24 16.43
N LEU A 243 8.76 -7.52 15.17
CA LEU A 243 9.40 -6.93 14.01
C LEU A 243 8.71 -5.60 13.69
N ARG A 244 9.45 -4.51 13.85
CA ARG A 244 9.02 -3.14 13.54
C ARG A 244 9.72 -2.70 12.27
N VAL A 245 8.95 -2.35 11.25
CA VAL A 245 9.50 -1.93 9.94
C VAL A 245 8.84 -0.63 9.51
N HIS A 246 9.64 0.41 9.31
CA HIS A 246 9.17 1.65 8.72
C HIS A 246 8.74 1.40 7.28
N HIS A 247 7.57 1.91 6.87
CA HIS A 247 6.94 1.55 5.61
C HIS A 247 7.73 2.03 4.37
N THR A 248 8.76 2.87 4.53
CA THR A 248 9.76 3.17 3.47
C THR A 248 10.60 1.96 3.06
N VAL A 249 10.68 0.92 3.88
CA VAL A 249 11.45 -0.28 3.54
C VAL A 249 10.80 -1.02 2.36
N GLY A 250 9.50 -1.26 2.43
CA GLY A 250 8.78 -1.94 1.35
C GLY A 250 7.28 -2.04 1.64
N ASP A 251 6.53 -2.48 0.64
CA ASP A 251 5.11 -2.74 0.79
C ASP A 251 4.87 -4.10 1.45
N GLY A 252 3.66 -4.36 1.94
CA GLY A 252 3.36 -5.59 2.68
C GLY A 252 3.71 -6.88 1.92
N SER A 253 3.49 -6.92 0.60
CA SER A 253 3.84 -8.08 -0.23
C SER A 253 5.35 -8.22 -0.41
N ALA A 254 6.06 -7.12 -0.64
CA ALA A 254 7.52 -7.10 -0.76
C ALA A 254 8.20 -7.51 0.56
N LEU A 255 7.70 -7.01 1.69
CA LEU A 255 8.19 -7.36 3.02
C LEU A 255 7.93 -8.83 3.34
N LEU A 256 6.72 -9.34 3.08
CA LEU A 256 6.40 -10.75 3.29
C LEU A 256 7.30 -11.66 2.43
N ARG A 257 7.45 -11.38 1.13
CA ARG A 257 8.34 -12.16 0.25
C ARG A 257 9.79 -12.12 0.73
N THR A 258 10.28 -10.94 1.10
CA THR A 258 11.64 -10.79 1.63
C THR A 258 11.81 -11.58 2.91
N PHE A 259 10.83 -11.52 3.81
CA PHE A 259 10.83 -12.26 5.06
C PHE A 259 10.90 -13.78 4.81
N LEU A 260 9.99 -14.31 3.99
CA LEU A 260 9.95 -15.72 3.64
C LEU A 260 11.26 -16.17 2.97
N GLN A 261 11.83 -15.40 2.04
CA GLN A 261 13.08 -15.80 1.37
C GLN A 261 14.35 -15.66 2.24
N CYS A 262 14.34 -14.75 3.21
CA CYS A 262 15.51 -14.48 4.03
C CYS A 262 15.55 -15.31 5.30
N PHE A 263 14.39 -15.59 5.90
CA PHE A 263 14.29 -16.18 7.23
C PHE A 263 13.57 -17.53 7.28
N SER A 264 12.81 -17.92 6.24
CA SER A 264 12.28 -19.29 6.15
C SER A 264 13.41 -20.25 5.85
N ASP A 265 13.50 -21.31 6.66
CA ASP A 265 14.39 -22.44 6.40
C ASP A 265 13.84 -23.29 5.25
N ASP A 266 12.51 -23.31 5.11
CA ASP A 266 11.79 -23.90 4.00
C ASP A 266 11.83 -22.91 2.82
N ILE A 267 12.77 -23.08 1.89
CA ILE A 267 12.88 -22.22 0.69
C ILE A 267 11.66 -22.51 -0.18
N PRO A 268 10.77 -21.54 -0.45
CA PRO A 268 9.76 -21.72 -1.48
C PRO A 268 10.47 -21.83 -2.82
N GLU A 269 10.30 -22.97 -3.51
CA GLU A 269 10.81 -23.15 -4.87
C GLU A 269 10.39 -21.95 -5.73
N ASN A 270 11.42 -21.34 -6.31
CA ASN A 270 11.34 -20.15 -7.11
C ASN A 270 10.32 -20.36 -8.23
N THR A 271 9.18 -19.65 -8.20
CA THR A 271 8.30 -19.58 -9.37
C THR A 271 8.98 -18.67 -10.40
N GLN A 272 10.01 -19.19 -11.07
CA GLN A 272 10.59 -18.55 -12.24
C GLN A 272 9.48 -18.43 -13.28
N ILE A 273 9.06 -17.21 -13.56
CA ILE A 273 8.13 -16.95 -14.66
C ILE A 273 8.81 -15.97 -15.59
N GLN A 274 9.02 -16.46 -16.81
CA GLN A 274 9.51 -15.68 -17.94
C GLN A 274 8.64 -14.42 -18.10
N GLN A 275 9.26 -13.25 -18.05
CA GLN A 275 8.61 -12.04 -18.53
C GLN A 275 8.36 -12.23 -20.04
N ALA A 276 7.11 -12.14 -20.46
CA ALA A 276 6.79 -12.14 -21.89
C ALA A 276 7.54 -10.97 -22.55
N LYS A 277 8.31 -11.25 -23.60
CA LYS A 277 8.96 -10.20 -24.41
C LYS A 277 7.87 -9.31 -25.00
N LYS A 278 7.82 -8.05 -24.58
CA LYS A 278 6.87 -7.07 -25.11
C LYS A 278 7.21 -6.75 -26.57
N THR A 279 6.20 -6.75 -27.43
CA THR A 279 6.29 -6.38 -28.84
C THR A 279 6.24 -4.86 -29.03
N VAL A 280 6.61 -4.35 -30.22
CA VAL A 280 6.49 -2.91 -30.55
C VAL A 280 5.04 -2.42 -30.43
N SER A 281 4.06 -3.27 -30.77
CA SER A 281 2.63 -2.98 -30.60
C SER A 281 2.27 -2.75 -29.14
N ASP A 282 2.86 -3.53 -28.21
CA ASP A 282 2.66 -3.35 -26.78
C ASP A 282 3.21 -2.02 -26.28
N TYR A 283 4.35 -1.56 -26.81
CA TYR A 283 4.92 -0.26 -26.46
C TYR A 283 4.05 0.91 -26.96
N VAL A 284 3.53 0.83 -28.19
CA VAL A 284 2.60 1.83 -28.73
C VAL A 284 1.31 1.87 -27.91
N LYS A 285 0.77 0.71 -27.56
CA LYS A 285 -0.41 0.61 -26.70
C LYS A 285 -0.16 1.21 -25.32
N ILE A 286 0.95 0.87 -24.67
CA ILE A 286 1.37 1.44 -23.39
C ILE A 286 1.53 2.97 -23.48
N PHE A 287 2.07 3.48 -24.59
CA PHE A 287 2.23 4.92 -24.79
C PHE A 287 0.88 5.64 -24.94
N ILE A 288 -0.04 5.09 -25.74
CA ILE A 288 -1.39 5.64 -25.93
C ILE A 288 -2.18 5.59 -24.62
N GLU A 289 -2.16 4.44 -23.92
CA GLU A 289 -2.79 4.27 -22.61
C GLU A 289 -2.18 5.24 -21.59
N GLY A 290 -0.85 5.40 -21.57
CA GLY A 290 -0.14 6.34 -20.70
C GLY A 290 -0.53 7.79 -20.96
N PHE A 291 -0.57 8.21 -22.23
CA PHE A 291 -1.00 9.56 -22.61
C PHE A 291 -2.46 9.81 -22.22
N TYR A 292 -3.34 8.85 -22.47
CA TYR A 292 -4.73 8.90 -22.04
C TYR A 292 -4.84 9.02 -20.52
N ILE A 293 -4.13 8.19 -19.74
CA ILE A 293 -4.13 8.27 -18.28
C ILE A 293 -3.69 9.66 -17.81
N ILE A 294 -2.63 10.24 -18.38
CA ILE A 294 -2.17 11.58 -18.00
C ILE A 294 -3.24 12.64 -18.25
N LEU A 295 -3.86 12.62 -19.44
CA LEU A 295 -4.92 13.55 -19.80
C LEU A 295 -6.13 13.41 -18.85
N MET A 296 -6.51 12.18 -18.56
CA MET A 296 -7.65 11.86 -17.69
C MET A 296 -7.33 12.09 -16.20
N SER A 297 -6.07 12.03 -15.78
CA SER A 297 -5.66 12.11 -14.37
C SER A 297 -6.07 13.42 -13.71
N PHE A 298 -5.97 14.55 -14.43
CA PHE A 298 -6.39 15.84 -13.89
C PHE A 298 -7.91 15.86 -13.63
N ALA A 299 -8.70 15.49 -14.64
CA ALA A 299 -10.15 15.47 -14.53
C ALA A 299 -10.65 14.47 -13.48
N PHE A 300 -10.00 13.31 -13.42
CA PHE A 300 -10.26 12.28 -12.45
C PHE A 300 -9.92 12.72 -11.03
N THR A 301 -8.78 13.38 -10.82
CA THR A 301 -8.36 13.89 -9.50
C THR A 301 -9.31 14.97 -9.01
N ILE A 302 -9.78 15.86 -9.88
CA ILE A 302 -10.80 16.87 -9.54
C ILE A 302 -12.14 16.21 -9.22
N ASN A 303 -12.56 15.19 -9.97
CA ASN A 303 -13.78 14.43 -9.69
C ASN A 303 -13.68 13.72 -8.33
N GLN A 304 -12.60 12.97 -8.08
CA GLN A 304 -12.34 12.35 -6.77
C GLN A 304 -12.29 13.40 -5.65
N ASN A 305 -11.72 14.59 -5.92
CA ASN A 305 -11.53 15.61 -4.90
C ASN A 305 -12.76 16.46 -4.57
N MET A 306 -13.51 16.89 -5.58
CA MET A 306 -14.65 17.80 -5.41
C MET A 306 -16.01 17.11 -5.36
N ILE A 307 -16.14 15.89 -5.92
CA ILE A 307 -17.45 15.23 -6.09
C ILE A 307 -17.68 14.15 -5.03
N ASN A 308 -16.61 13.53 -4.52
CA ASN A 308 -16.70 12.60 -3.40
C ASN A 308 -16.45 13.37 -2.10
N HIS A 309 -17.52 13.58 -1.33
CA HIS A 309 -17.44 14.12 0.02
C HIS A 309 -16.69 13.15 0.95
N ASP A 310 -15.97 13.74 1.90
CA ASP A 310 -15.34 13.01 2.99
C ASP A 310 -16.40 12.22 3.76
N ASP A 311 -16.02 11.07 4.32
CA ASP A 311 -16.96 10.28 5.10
C ASP A 311 -17.36 11.04 6.37
N ALA A 312 -18.64 11.27 6.60
CA ALA A 312 -19.10 11.86 7.85
C ALA A 312 -19.60 10.75 8.79
N SER A 313 -18.81 10.38 9.81
CA SER A 313 -19.22 9.39 10.82
C SER A 313 -18.37 9.49 12.09
N ILE A 314 -18.78 8.82 13.18
CA ILE A 314 -17.98 8.75 14.41
C ILE A 314 -16.60 8.09 14.23
N LEU A 315 -16.41 7.32 13.16
CA LEU A 315 -15.14 6.67 12.80
C LEU A 315 -14.30 7.49 11.80
N HIS A 316 -14.72 8.69 11.42
CA HIS A 316 -13.99 9.54 10.48
C HIS A 316 -14.10 11.04 10.80
N GLY A 317 -13.14 11.83 10.32
CA GLY A 317 -13.18 13.29 10.40
C GLY A 317 -12.46 13.89 11.61
N LYS A 318 -12.32 13.18 12.73
CA LYS A 318 -11.51 13.64 13.88
C LYS A 318 -10.00 13.61 13.57
N GLU A 319 -9.23 14.45 14.24
CA GLU A 319 -7.77 14.33 14.24
C GLU A 319 -7.38 13.09 15.04
N LEU A 320 -6.46 12.30 14.49
CA LEU A 320 -5.97 11.10 15.13
C LEU A 320 -4.99 11.48 16.23
N SER A 321 -5.18 10.89 17.42
CA SER A 321 -4.37 11.16 18.62
C SER A 321 -2.94 10.63 18.52
N GLY A 322 -2.72 9.59 17.70
CA GLY A 322 -1.45 8.86 17.65
C GLY A 322 -1.35 7.74 18.69
N GLU A 323 -2.24 7.69 19.68
CA GLU A 323 -2.38 6.55 20.59
C GLU A 323 -3.18 5.43 19.91
N LYS A 324 -2.69 4.19 20.00
CA LYS A 324 -3.24 3.05 19.26
C LYS A 324 -3.79 2.00 20.20
N ILE A 325 -4.97 1.50 19.86
CA ILE A 325 -5.52 0.25 20.38
C ILE A 325 -5.34 -0.79 19.29
N THR A 326 -4.68 -1.89 19.63
CA THR A 326 -4.53 -3.04 18.74
C THR A 326 -5.24 -4.24 19.31
N VAL A 327 -5.96 -4.94 18.46
CA VAL A 327 -6.62 -6.21 18.80
C VAL A 327 -6.38 -7.22 17.68
N TRP A 328 -6.47 -8.50 17.99
CA TRP A 328 -6.37 -9.56 16.99
C TRP A 328 -7.33 -10.72 17.22
N PHE A 329 -7.44 -11.55 16.19
CA PHE A 329 -8.09 -12.84 16.23
C PHE A 329 -7.23 -13.86 15.50
N VAL A 330 -6.98 -15.01 16.13
CA VAL A 330 -6.32 -16.14 15.50
C VAL A 330 -7.28 -17.32 15.51
N GLU A 331 -7.52 -17.88 14.33
CA GLU A 331 -8.40 -19.03 14.15
C GLU A 331 -7.79 -20.29 14.81
N GLU A 332 -8.63 -21.01 15.56
CA GLU A 332 -8.24 -22.22 16.30
C GLU A 332 -9.30 -23.33 16.15
N ASN A 333 -10.49 -23.11 16.72
CA ASN A 333 -11.54 -24.14 16.82
C ASN A 333 -12.64 -24.00 15.77
N VAL A 334 -12.55 -22.98 14.92
CA VAL A 334 -13.53 -22.68 13.87
C VAL A 334 -12.81 -22.80 12.54
N ASP A 335 -13.48 -23.32 11.51
CA ASP A 335 -12.90 -23.47 10.16
C ASP A 335 -13.39 -22.36 9.21
N LEU A 336 -13.06 -21.12 9.56
CA LEU A 336 -13.45 -19.92 8.83
C LEU A 336 -12.78 -19.87 7.45
N VAL A 337 -11.51 -20.28 7.33
CA VAL A 337 -10.83 -20.28 6.03
C VAL A 337 -11.55 -21.20 5.05
N ASN A 338 -11.93 -22.42 5.45
CA ASN A 338 -12.67 -23.30 4.55
C ASN A 338 -14.12 -22.85 4.36
N ALA A 339 -14.76 -22.24 5.36
CA ALA A 339 -16.05 -21.59 5.19
C ALA A 339 -16.02 -20.55 4.05
N VAL A 340 -15.01 -19.67 4.02
CA VAL A 340 -14.83 -18.69 2.93
C VAL A 340 -14.56 -19.38 1.58
N LYS A 341 -13.73 -20.44 1.55
CA LYS A 341 -13.49 -21.22 0.32
C LYS A 341 -14.77 -21.89 -0.19
N ASN A 342 -15.61 -22.41 0.71
CA ASN A 342 -16.89 -23.05 0.38
C ASN A 342 -17.86 -22.04 -0.21
N VAL A 343 -18.03 -20.87 0.42
CA VAL A 343 -18.84 -19.76 -0.12
C VAL A 343 -18.36 -19.38 -1.53
N LYS A 344 -17.05 -19.20 -1.71
CA LYS A 344 -16.45 -18.91 -3.02
C LYS A 344 -16.73 -20.01 -4.05
N LYS A 345 -16.67 -21.28 -3.65
CA LYS A 345 -16.87 -22.43 -4.55
C LYS A 345 -18.34 -22.54 -5.01
N LYS A 346 -19.29 -22.29 -4.09
CA LYS A 346 -20.73 -22.41 -4.36
C LYS A 346 -21.29 -21.21 -5.13
N LEU A 347 -20.80 -20.00 -4.88
CA LEU A 347 -21.32 -18.80 -5.52
C LEU A 347 -20.54 -18.41 -6.79
N PRO A 348 -21.23 -18.14 -7.92
CA PRO A 348 -20.55 -17.81 -9.17
C PRO A 348 -19.85 -16.45 -9.10
N ASN A 349 -18.61 -16.41 -9.60
CA ASN A 349 -17.82 -15.19 -9.78
C ASN A 349 -17.57 -14.39 -8.49
N ILE A 350 -17.57 -15.03 -7.32
CA ILE A 350 -17.16 -14.41 -6.05
C ILE A 350 -15.66 -14.61 -5.82
N ARG A 351 -14.99 -13.60 -5.26
CA ARG A 351 -13.58 -13.72 -4.82
C ARG A 351 -13.47 -13.87 -3.32
N PHE A 352 -12.38 -14.53 -2.90
CA PHE A 352 -12.04 -14.72 -1.49
C PHE A 352 -11.99 -13.39 -0.72
N SER A 353 -11.39 -12.35 -1.31
CA SER A 353 -11.32 -11.03 -0.69
C SER A 353 -12.67 -10.30 -0.59
N GLU A 354 -13.64 -10.60 -1.47
CA GLU A 354 -14.97 -9.99 -1.41
C GLU A 354 -15.75 -10.47 -0.19
N VAL A 355 -15.59 -11.75 0.19
CA VAL A 355 -16.15 -12.31 1.44
C VAL A 355 -15.52 -11.66 2.68
N LEU A 356 -14.21 -11.42 2.66
CA LEU A 356 -13.52 -10.77 3.78
C LEU A 356 -13.91 -9.30 3.93
N VAL A 357 -14.03 -8.57 2.81
CA VAL A 357 -14.52 -7.19 2.81
C VAL A 357 -15.96 -7.12 3.29
N SER A 358 -16.82 -8.07 2.91
CA SER A 358 -18.20 -8.12 3.40
C SER A 358 -18.28 -8.44 4.90
N ALA A 359 -17.35 -9.23 5.43
CA ALA A 359 -17.18 -9.43 6.86
C ALA A 359 -16.76 -8.13 7.57
N ILE A 360 -15.73 -7.41 7.09
CA ILE A 360 -15.30 -6.11 7.64
C ILE A 360 -16.47 -5.12 7.65
N SER A 361 -17.17 -5.02 6.52
CA SER A 361 -18.38 -4.22 6.36
C SER A 361 -19.43 -4.51 7.44
N TYR A 362 -19.64 -5.78 7.77
CA TYR A 362 -20.57 -6.20 8.84
C TYR A 362 -20.03 -5.89 10.24
N GLY A 363 -18.74 -6.13 10.50
CA GLY A 363 -18.12 -5.82 11.79
C GLY A 363 -18.20 -4.34 12.14
N VAL A 364 -17.91 -3.47 11.17
CA VAL A 364 -18.02 -2.01 11.31
C VAL A 364 -19.48 -1.56 11.48
N LEU A 365 -20.43 -2.20 10.79
CA LEU A 365 -21.87 -1.97 11.01
C LEU A 365 -22.26 -2.25 12.47
N GLY A 366 -21.75 -3.33 13.07
CA GLY A 366 -22.00 -3.68 14.47
C GLY A 366 -21.60 -2.55 15.43
N TYR A 367 -20.41 -1.96 15.20
CA TYR A 367 -19.96 -0.81 15.98
C TYR A 367 -20.87 0.41 15.81
N PHE A 368 -21.21 0.78 14.56
CA PHE A 368 -22.11 1.91 14.31
C PHE A 368 -23.49 1.74 14.96
N LYS A 369 -24.08 0.54 14.90
CA LYS A 369 -25.37 0.26 15.55
C LYS A 369 -25.33 0.44 17.07
N LYS A 370 -24.17 0.21 17.70
CA LYS A 370 -24.00 0.34 19.16
C LYS A 370 -23.69 1.76 19.59
N LYS A 371 -22.99 2.55 18.76
CA LYS A 371 -22.34 3.80 19.17
C LYS A 371 -22.82 5.06 18.45
N SER A 372 -23.55 4.92 17.36
CA SER A 372 -24.00 6.06 16.55
C SER A 372 -25.52 6.16 16.55
N GLU A 373 -26.04 7.39 16.63
CA GLU A 373 -27.47 7.67 16.45
C GLU A 373 -27.93 7.37 15.00
N SER A 374 -27.01 7.52 14.04
CA SER A 374 -27.26 7.23 12.63
C SER A 374 -26.13 6.38 12.03
N VAL A 375 -26.51 5.39 11.23
CA VAL A 375 -25.56 4.50 10.55
C VAL A 375 -25.31 5.01 9.12
N PRO A 376 -24.06 5.29 8.74
CA PRO A 376 -23.76 5.76 7.39
C PRO A 376 -24.09 4.68 6.35
N GLN A 377 -24.46 5.09 5.13
CA GLN A 377 -24.73 4.14 4.05
C GLN A 377 -23.46 3.37 3.62
N CYS A 378 -22.31 4.05 3.62
CA CYS A 378 -21.03 3.48 3.23
C CYS A 378 -19.89 4.11 4.02
N ALA A 379 -18.75 3.44 4.04
CA ALA A 379 -17.49 3.96 4.53
C ALA A 379 -16.38 3.64 3.52
N THR A 380 -15.47 4.57 3.31
CA THR A 380 -14.40 4.48 2.32
C THR A 380 -13.24 3.67 2.89
N ALA A 381 -12.90 2.59 2.20
CA ALA A 381 -11.74 1.76 2.48
C ALA A 381 -10.62 2.03 1.45
N ILE A 382 -9.38 2.19 1.93
CA ILE A 382 -8.19 2.14 1.09
C ILE A 382 -7.67 0.71 1.04
N ILE A 383 -7.55 0.16 -0.17
CA ILE A 383 -7.10 -1.22 -0.41
C ILE A 383 -5.84 -1.17 -1.27
N PRO A 384 -4.66 -1.50 -0.72
CA PRO A 384 -3.42 -1.50 -1.48
C PRO A 384 -3.40 -2.66 -2.49
N VAL A 385 -2.74 -2.41 -3.61
CA VAL A 385 -2.52 -3.36 -4.69
C VAL A 385 -1.06 -3.31 -5.05
N THR A 386 -0.38 -4.43 -4.90
CA THR A 386 1.01 -4.55 -5.33
C THR A 386 1.08 -4.54 -6.86
N VAL A 387 1.91 -3.65 -7.40
CA VAL A 387 2.20 -3.55 -8.85
C VAL A 387 3.60 -4.13 -9.15
N SER A 388 4.38 -4.43 -8.10
CA SER A 388 5.73 -4.97 -8.20
C SER A 388 5.79 -6.33 -8.91
N GLY A 389 6.95 -6.61 -9.51
CA GLY A 389 7.30 -7.93 -10.01
C GLY A 389 7.43 -9.00 -8.91
N LYS A 390 7.83 -10.20 -9.33
CA LYS A 390 7.90 -11.41 -8.48
C LYS A 390 9.18 -11.53 -7.65
N GLU A 391 10.20 -10.71 -7.94
CA GLU A 391 11.45 -10.72 -7.19
C GLU A 391 11.25 -10.15 -5.78
N ALA A 392 11.97 -10.70 -4.79
CA ALA A 392 12.01 -10.13 -3.45
C ALA A 392 12.95 -8.93 -3.42
N THR A 393 12.47 -7.82 -3.95
CA THR A 393 13.11 -6.52 -3.79
C THR A 393 12.35 -5.74 -2.73
N MET A 394 13.08 -5.02 -1.87
CA MET A 394 12.52 -4.09 -0.89
C MET A 394 12.13 -2.77 -1.58
N GLU A 395 11.25 -2.87 -2.57
CA GLU A 395 10.71 -1.73 -3.30
C GLU A 395 9.26 -1.47 -2.89
N ASN A 396 8.92 -0.21 -2.63
CA ASN A 396 7.52 0.22 -2.53
C ASN A 396 6.98 0.54 -3.92
N THR A 397 6.59 -0.49 -4.65
CA THR A 397 5.95 -0.36 -5.96
C THR A 397 4.50 -0.84 -5.85
N PHE A 398 3.69 -0.03 -5.18
CA PHE A 398 2.27 -0.29 -4.96
C PHE A 398 1.41 0.82 -5.54
N SER A 399 0.13 0.50 -5.70
CA SER A 399 -0.96 1.43 -5.91
C SER A 399 -2.06 1.11 -4.89
N PHE A 400 -3.17 1.83 -4.93
CA PHE A 400 -4.31 1.52 -4.10
C PHE A 400 -5.62 1.83 -4.84
N PHE A 401 -6.68 1.21 -4.34
CA PHE A 401 -8.03 1.59 -4.67
C PHE A 401 -8.71 2.26 -3.47
N LEU A 402 -9.62 3.19 -3.78
CA LEU A 402 -10.58 3.73 -2.83
C LEU A 402 -11.94 3.08 -3.10
N MET A 403 -12.42 2.30 -2.14
CA MET A 403 -13.67 1.57 -2.28
C MET A 403 -14.69 2.09 -1.29
N LYS A 404 -15.87 2.52 -1.79
CA LYS A 404 -17.03 2.80 -0.95
C LYS A 404 -17.62 1.46 -0.48
N THR A 405 -17.21 1.04 0.71
CA THR A 405 -17.66 -0.20 1.35
C THR A 405 -19.09 0.01 1.86
N PRO A 406 -20.06 -0.81 1.44
CA PRO A 406 -21.43 -0.68 1.92
C PRO A 406 -21.47 -0.97 3.43
N ILE A 407 -22.16 -0.16 4.22
CA ILE A 407 -22.33 -0.39 5.67
C ILE A 407 -23.79 -0.75 5.93
N THR A 408 -24.72 0.13 5.56
CA THR A 408 -26.15 -0.14 5.64
C THR A 408 -26.64 -0.86 4.38
N ILE A 409 -27.49 -1.88 4.57
CA ILE A 409 -28.17 -2.62 3.51
C ILE A 409 -29.62 -2.77 3.93
N ASN A 410 -30.55 -2.46 3.03
CA ASN A 410 -31.98 -2.56 3.29
C ASN A 410 -32.35 -4.02 3.61
N GLU A 411 -33.18 -4.21 4.64
CA GLU A 411 -33.44 -5.53 5.23
C GLU A 411 -34.28 -6.44 4.33
N SER A 412 -33.91 -7.72 4.25
CA SER A 412 -34.64 -8.81 3.58
C SER A 412 -34.10 -10.17 4.05
N GLU A 413 -34.80 -11.26 3.72
CA GLU A 413 -34.51 -12.66 4.07
C GLU A 413 -33.04 -13.09 3.88
N PHE A 414 -32.38 -12.71 2.77
CA PHE A 414 -30.96 -13.03 2.50
C PHE A 414 -30.00 -11.88 2.84
N ARG A 415 -29.94 -11.50 4.12
CA ARG A 415 -29.22 -10.30 4.56
C ARG A 415 -27.70 -10.40 4.35
N MET A 416 -27.07 -11.55 4.55
CA MET A 416 -25.60 -11.67 4.41
C MET A 416 -25.18 -11.76 2.95
N LEU A 417 -25.96 -12.48 2.13
CA LEU A 417 -25.67 -12.60 0.71
C LEU A 417 -25.85 -11.29 -0.05
N LYS A 418 -26.90 -10.53 0.23
CA LYS A 418 -27.05 -9.19 -0.38
C LYS A 418 -25.88 -8.26 -0.04
N ARG A 419 -25.26 -8.41 1.13
CA ARG A 419 -24.01 -7.71 1.48
C ARG A 419 -22.86 -8.13 0.60
N LEU A 420 -22.66 -9.43 0.46
CA LEU A 420 -21.62 -9.97 -0.40
C LEU A 420 -21.80 -9.51 -1.86
N GLU A 421 -23.02 -9.56 -2.39
CA GLU A 421 -23.35 -9.10 -3.75
C GLU A 421 -23.06 -7.61 -3.93
N LYS A 422 -23.43 -6.77 -2.95
CA LYS A 422 -23.16 -5.34 -3.01
C LYS A 422 -21.66 -5.05 -2.97
N VAL A 423 -20.92 -5.77 -2.13
CA VAL A 423 -19.46 -5.67 -2.06
C VAL A 423 -18.81 -6.13 -3.37
N LYS A 424 -19.27 -7.24 -3.95
CA LYS A 424 -18.83 -7.73 -5.27
C LYS A 424 -19.02 -6.65 -6.34
N TYR A 425 -20.21 -6.04 -6.39
CA TYR A 425 -20.50 -4.94 -7.31
C TYR A 425 -19.52 -3.77 -7.12
N CYS A 426 -19.34 -3.27 -5.89
CA CYS A 426 -18.41 -2.17 -5.61
C CYS A 426 -16.96 -2.53 -6.01
N THR A 427 -16.52 -3.74 -5.71
CA THR A 427 -15.17 -4.22 -6.02
C THR A 427 -14.96 -4.37 -7.53
N GLN A 428 -15.97 -4.83 -8.26
CA GLN A 428 -15.91 -4.97 -9.72
C GLN A 428 -15.88 -3.60 -10.42
N SER A 429 -16.73 -2.65 -9.99
CA SER A 429 -16.70 -1.28 -10.50
C SER A 429 -15.32 -0.63 -10.30
N MET A 430 -14.74 -0.82 -9.12
CA MET A 430 -13.40 -0.34 -8.77
C MET A 430 -12.30 -0.98 -9.65
N ARG A 431 -12.34 -2.29 -9.91
CA ARG A 431 -11.34 -2.95 -10.76
C ARG A 431 -11.41 -2.54 -12.22
N ASN A 432 -12.60 -2.16 -12.70
CA ASN A 432 -12.80 -1.70 -14.06
C ASN A 432 -12.42 -0.22 -14.26
N SER A 433 -12.06 0.48 -13.18
CA SER A 433 -11.69 1.89 -13.24
C SER A 433 -10.17 2.09 -13.45
N ILE A 434 -9.81 3.29 -13.89
CA ILE A 434 -8.40 3.69 -14.10
C ILE A 434 -7.73 4.16 -12.79
N ASP A 435 -8.43 4.13 -11.65
CA ASP A 435 -7.98 4.65 -10.35
C ASP A 435 -6.61 4.11 -9.96
N CYS A 436 -6.43 2.79 -10.06
CA CYS A 436 -5.17 2.14 -9.71
C CYS A 436 -4.01 2.62 -10.60
N GLN A 437 -4.27 2.88 -11.87
CA GLN A 437 -3.24 3.36 -12.80
C GLN A 437 -2.87 4.82 -12.50
N VAL A 438 -3.86 5.68 -12.30
CA VAL A 438 -3.66 7.09 -11.92
C VAL A 438 -2.91 7.19 -10.59
N ASN A 439 -3.38 6.47 -9.57
CA ASN A 439 -2.74 6.45 -8.24
C ASN A 439 -1.31 5.89 -8.33
N TYR A 440 -1.06 4.89 -9.17
CA TYR A 440 0.28 4.35 -9.36
C TYR A 440 1.25 5.42 -9.87
N TRP A 441 0.90 6.14 -10.94
CA TRP A 441 1.74 7.21 -11.49
C TRP A 441 1.93 8.36 -10.50
N PHE A 442 0.85 8.74 -9.83
CA PHE A 442 0.89 9.78 -8.80
C PHE A 442 1.89 9.42 -7.69
N LEU A 443 1.72 8.25 -7.05
CA LEU A 443 2.58 7.82 -5.94
C LEU A 443 4.02 7.56 -6.40
N ASN A 444 4.21 6.86 -7.52
CA ASN A 444 5.54 6.35 -7.86
C ASN A 444 6.39 7.35 -8.67
N VAL A 445 5.75 8.27 -9.40
CA VAL A 445 6.45 9.19 -10.31
C VAL A 445 6.32 10.63 -9.86
N ILE A 446 5.09 11.11 -9.62
CA ILE A 446 4.86 12.52 -9.27
C ILE A 446 5.46 12.83 -7.89
N THR A 447 5.12 12.07 -6.85
CA THR A 447 5.64 12.36 -5.49
C THR A 447 7.16 12.22 -5.39
N SER A 448 7.77 11.39 -6.25
CA SER A 448 9.23 11.24 -6.32
C SER A 448 9.95 12.53 -6.68
N VAL A 449 9.30 13.45 -7.39
CA VAL A 449 9.93 14.68 -7.90
C VAL A 449 9.68 15.85 -6.94
N LEU A 450 8.52 15.87 -6.32
CA LEU A 450 8.04 16.96 -5.49
C LEU A 450 8.77 17.03 -4.13
N PRO A 451 9.05 18.23 -3.62
CA PRO A 451 9.54 18.40 -2.26
C PRO A 451 8.44 18.08 -1.24
N GLU A 452 8.85 17.67 -0.04
CA GLU A 452 8.00 17.17 1.03
C GLU A 452 6.80 18.06 1.35
N PRO A 453 6.93 19.40 1.49
CA PRO A 453 5.77 20.24 1.82
C PRO A 453 4.69 20.20 0.74
N VAL A 454 5.09 20.17 -0.54
CA VAL A 454 4.16 20.07 -1.68
C VAL A 454 3.53 18.69 -1.70
N THR A 455 4.33 17.63 -1.56
CA THR A 455 3.84 16.25 -1.51
C THR A 455 2.86 16.04 -0.35
N ARG A 456 3.14 16.60 0.83
CA ARG A 456 2.26 16.56 2.01
C ARG A 456 0.92 17.22 1.74
N ALA A 457 0.90 18.38 1.10
CA ALA A 457 -0.33 19.07 0.73
C ALA A 457 -1.20 18.25 -0.25
N LEU A 458 -0.56 17.58 -1.22
CA LEU A 458 -1.26 16.75 -2.21
C LEU A 458 -1.73 15.40 -1.65
N LEU A 459 -1.03 14.84 -0.66
CA LEU A 459 -1.34 13.54 -0.04
C LEU A 459 -2.35 13.63 1.11
N ASN A 460 -3.07 14.74 1.27
CA ASN A 460 -4.05 14.92 2.34
C ASN A 460 -5.29 14.02 2.09
N LEU A 461 -5.14 12.71 2.37
CA LEU A 461 -6.13 11.66 2.19
C LEU A 461 -7.16 11.69 3.33
N ASN A 462 -7.87 12.81 3.49
CA ASN A 462 -8.93 12.98 4.48
C ASN A 462 -10.24 12.26 4.12
N LYS A 463 -10.15 11.20 3.30
CA LYS A 463 -11.31 10.56 2.68
C LYS A 463 -11.54 9.13 3.10
N CYS A 464 -10.52 8.48 3.65
CA CYS A 464 -10.57 7.06 3.94
C CYS A 464 -10.83 6.86 5.43
N THR A 465 -11.89 6.14 5.77
CA THR A 465 -12.22 5.73 7.14
C THR A 465 -11.29 4.60 7.60
N MET A 466 -11.02 3.64 6.72
CA MET A 466 -10.26 2.43 7.06
C MET A 466 -9.26 2.02 5.98
N GLY A 467 -8.16 1.39 6.36
CA GLY A 467 -7.28 0.64 5.48
C GLY A 467 -7.53 -0.86 5.60
N ILE A 468 -7.46 -1.59 4.48
CA ILE A 468 -7.63 -3.05 4.47
C ILE A 468 -6.44 -3.67 3.75
N SER A 469 -5.59 -4.39 4.47
CA SER A 469 -4.47 -5.15 3.92
C SER A 469 -4.75 -6.64 4.00
N ASN A 470 -4.70 -7.32 2.86
CA ASN A 470 -4.83 -8.77 2.77
C ASN A 470 -3.57 -9.33 2.10
N LEU A 471 -2.70 -9.94 2.90
CA LEU A 471 -1.45 -10.51 2.40
C LEU A 471 -1.69 -11.91 1.78
N PRO A 472 -0.90 -12.30 0.78
CA PRO A 472 -0.91 -13.66 0.27
C PRO A 472 -0.70 -14.68 1.38
N GLY A 473 -1.50 -15.74 1.42
CA GLY A 473 -1.38 -16.76 2.46
C GLY A 473 -0.09 -17.56 2.36
N SER A 474 0.37 -18.08 3.49
CA SER A 474 1.55 -18.95 3.60
C SER A 474 1.21 -20.25 4.33
N LYS A 475 1.93 -21.32 3.97
CA LYS A 475 1.95 -22.54 4.78
C LYS A 475 2.73 -22.32 6.07
N LYS A 476 2.61 -23.25 7.00
CA LYS A 476 3.49 -23.33 8.17
C LYS A 476 4.94 -23.45 7.73
N ILE A 477 5.82 -22.72 8.40
CA ILE A 477 7.25 -22.67 8.08
C ILE A 477 8.09 -22.78 9.35
N THR A 478 9.34 -23.19 9.15
CA THR A 478 10.40 -23.03 10.13
C THR A 478 11.27 -21.83 9.79
N ILE A 479 11.74 -21.14 10.83
CA ILE A 479 12.57 -19.94 10.73
C ILE A 479 13.75 -20.01 11.70
N PHE A 480 14.78 -19.21 11.42
CA PHE A 480 15.94 -19.05 12.30
C PHE A 480 16.62 -20.39 12.65
N ASN A 481 16.85 -21.23 11.65
CA ASN A 481 17.53 -22.52 11.72
C ASN A 481 16.78 -23.59 12.55
N GLY A 482 15.45 -23.69 12.42
CA GLY A 482 14.65 -24.79 12.97
C GLY A 482 13.64 -24.40 14.06
N CYS A 483 13.46 -23.11 14.35
CA CYS A 483 12.37 -22.65 15.21
C CYS A 483 11.06 -22.72 14.43
N VAL A 484 9.97 -23.15 15.06
CA VAL A 484 8.67 -23.23 14.38
C VAL A 484 7.94 -21.91 14.55
N LEU A 485 7.59 -21.27 13.43
CA LEU A 485 6.72 -20.09 13.45
C LEU A 485 5.28 -20.57 13.67
N THR A 486 4.71 -20.24 14.83
CA THR A 486 3.38 -20.73 15.22
C THR A 486 2.30 -19.81 14.69
N ASP A 487 2.45 -18.50 14.91
CA ASP A 487 1.50 -17.47 14.50
C ASP A 487 2.22 -16.17 14.10
N VAL A 488 1.62 -15.43 13.16
CA VAL A 488 2.10 -14.17 12.58
C VAL A 488 0.94 -13.19 12.48
N ILE A 489 0.99 -12.13 13.28
CA ILE A 489 -0.02 -11.06 13.25
C ILE A 489 0.67 -9.75 12.90
N PHE A 490 0.09 -8.98 12.00
CA PHE A 490 0.64 -7.69 11.60
C PHE A 490 -0.44 -6.60 11.65
N TRP A 491 0.00 -5.35 11.76
CA TRP A 491 -0.86 -4.17 11.73
C TRP A 491 -0.34 -3.14 10.75
N VAL A 492 -1.25 -2.67 9.88
CA VAL A 492 -0.96 -1.56 8.97
C VAL A 492 -1.04 -0.21 9.70
N PRO A 493 -0.10 0.72 9.46
CA PRO A 493 -0.11 2.01 10.14
C PRO A 493 -1.34 2.85 9.75
N ASN A 494 -1.85 3.64 10.71
CA ASN A 494 -2.82 4.69 10.41
C ASN A 494 -2.12 5.88 9.74
N ARG A 495 -2.83 6.55 8.83
CA ARG A 495 -2.30 7.71 8.10
C ARG A 495 -3.39 8.75 7.89
N GLY A 496 -3.05 10.03 8.07
CA GLY A 496 -4.01 11.12 7.86
C GLY A 496 -5.22 10.99 8.77
N ARG A 497 -6.42 10.91 8.20
CA ARG A 497 -7.69 10.68 8.92
C ARG A 497 -8.14 9.21 8.90
N THR A 498 -7.34 8.31 8.33
CA THR A 498 -7.61 6.87 8.29
C THR A 498 -7.18 6.21 9.59
N GLY A 499 -8.10 6.20 10.55
CA GLY A 499 -7.80 5.73 11.89
C GLY A 499 -8.10 4.25 12.16
N LEU A 500 -8.65 3.50 11.21
CA LEU A 500 -8.82 2.04 11.31
C LEU A 500 -7.92 1.33 10.31
N GLY A 501 -7.25 0.25 10.73
CA GLY A 501 -6.43 -0.59 9.85
C GLY A 501 -6.72 -2.07 10.08
N PHE A 502 -7.31 -2.72 9.08
CA PHE A 502 -7.55 -4.16 9.06
C PHE A 502 -6.40 -4.88 8.37
N SER A 503 -5.91 -5.94 9.00
CA SER A 503 -4.81 -6.75 8.53
C SER A 503 -5.26 -8.21 8.50
N ILE A 504 -5.10 -8.85 7.35
CA ILE A 504 -5.55 -10.23 7.13
C ILE A 504 -4.36 -11.03 6.62
N PHE A 505 -4.02 -12.09 7.34
CA PHE A 505 -3.06 -13.09 6.91
C PHE A 505 -3.68 -14.48 7.02
N THR A 506 -3.59 -15.27 5.95
CA THR A 506 -3.95 -16.69 6.00
C THR A 506 -2.68 -17.49 6.21
N TYR A 507 -2.46 -18.01 7.41
CA TYR A 507 -1.26 -18.74 7.78
C TYR A 507 -1.62 -20.14 8.28
N ASP A 508 -0.99 -21.17 7.73
CA ASP A 508 -1.26 -22.56 8.12
C ASP A 508 -2.76 -22.92 8.01
N ASN A 509 -3.40 -22.49 6.93
CA ASN A 509 -4.84 -22.63 6.67
C ASN A 509 -5.76 -22.01 7.74
N ARG A 510 -5.26 -21.06 8.54
CA ARG A 510 -6.00 -20.35 9.59
C ARG A 510 -5.95 -18.85 9.35
N PHE A 511 -7.03 -18.14 9.65
CA PHE A 511 -7.01 -16.68 9.66
C PHE A 511 -6.26 -16.14 10.87
N GLN A 512 -5.43 -15.15 10.59
CA GLN A 512 -4.81 -14.28 11.58
C GLN A 512 -5.20 -12.85 11.22
N LEU A 513 -6.13 -12.30 11.98
CA LEU A 513 -6.75 -11.00 11.74
C LEU A 513 -6.21 -10.01 12.76
N GLY A 514 -5.78 -8.85 12.30
CA GLY A 514 -5.38 -7.72 13.13
C GLY A 514 -6.27 -6.52 12.87
N LEU A 515 -6.61 -5.79 13.92
CA LEU A 515 -7.24 -4.47 13.84
C LEU A 515 -6.44 -3.49 14.70
N ILE A 516 -6.00 -2.39 14.08
CA ILE A 516 -5.43 -1.23 14.76
C ILE A 516 -6.39 -0.05 14.62
N VAL A 517 -6.68 0.61 15.74
CA VAL A 517 -7.55 1.77 15.78
C VAL A 517 -6.90 2.90 16.55
N ASP A 518 -7.09 4.14 16.09
CA ASP A 518 -6.68 5.31 16.85
C ASP A 518 -7.66 5.58 18.00
N LYS A 519 -7.12 5.88 19.18
CA LYS A 519 -7.89 6.09 20.42
C LYS A 519 -8.86 7.28 20.33
N ALA A 520 -8.63 8.22 19.41
CA ALA A 520 -9.56 9.33 19.14
C ALA A 520 -10.91 8.87 18.52
N LEU A 521 -10.94 7.67 17.91
CA LEU A 521 -12.11 7.11 17.25
C LEU A 521 -12.79 6.02 18.07
N ILE A 522 -12.00 5.11 18.64
CA ILE A 522 -12.45 4.03 19.52
C ILE A 522 -11.55 4.05 20.75
N SER A 523 -12.12 4.28 21.93
CA SER A 523 -11.36 4.44 23.17
C SER A 523 -11.22 3.15 23.99
N CYS A 524 -11.95 2.09 23.61
CA CYS A 524 -12.11 0.85 24.38
C CYS A 524 -11.69 -0.36 23.54
N LYS A 525 -10.87 -1.22 24.13
CA LYS A 525 -10.30 -2.40 23.48
C LYS A 525 -11.36 -3.44 23.16
N GLU A 526 -12.28 -3.66 24.08
CA GLU A 526 -13.40 -4.61 23.94
C GLU A 526 -14.30 -4.23 22.75
N GLU A 527 -14.46 -2.93 22.50
CA GLU A 527 -15.22 -2.43 21.35
C GLU A 527 -14.49 -2.70 20.04
N ALA A 528 -13.17 -2.51 19.99
CA ALA A 528 -12.36 -2.90 18.84
C ALA A 528 -12.42 -4.43 18.61
N SER A 529 -12.28 -5.23 19.67
CA SER A 529 -12.38 -6.70 19.58
C SER A 529 -13.75 -7.15 19.08
N SER A 530 -14.82 -6.45 19.49
CA SER A 530 -16.18 -6.77 19.03
C SER A 530 -16.34 -6.65 17.50
N ILE A 531 -15.57 -5.77 16.84
CA ILE A 531 -15.57 -5.65 15.38
C ILE A 531 -15.02 -6.93 14.75
N LEU A 532 -13.90 -7.46 15.23
CA LEU A 532 -13.32 -8.71 14.74
C LEU A 532 -14.22 -9.92 15.02
N ASN A 533 -14.85 -9.98 16.19
CA ASN A 533 -15.79 -11.04 16.53
C ASN A 533 -17.00 -11.05 15.57
N ASN A 534 -17.60 -9.88 15.33
CA ASN A 534 -18.69 -9.73 14.38
C ASN A 534 -18.29 -10.11 12.94
N MET A 535 -17.04 -9.90 12.55
CA MET A 535 -16.53 -10.38 11.26
C MET A 535 -16.55 -11.91 11.18
N CYS A 536 -16.09 -12.59 12.23
CA CYS A 536 -16.08 -14.05 12.30
C CYS A 536 -17.49 -14.61 12.28
N GLU A 537 -18.40 -14.03 13.07
CA GLU A 537 -19.83 -14.41 13.07
C GLU A 537 -20.47 -14.23 11.69
N TYR A 538 -20.15 -13.14 10.98
CA TYR A 538 -20.65 -12.92 9.62
C TYR A 538 -20.21 -14.05 8.68
N ILE A 539 -18.94 -14.48 8.73
CA ILE A 539 -18.44 -15.57 7.87
C ILE A 539 -19.19 -16.88 8.15
N ILE A 540 -19.39 -17.22 9.43
CA ILE A 540 -20.12 -18.41 9.84
C ILE A 540 -21.56 -18.36 9.33
N ASN A 541 -22.24 -17.23 9.53
CA ASN A 541 -23.64 -17.08 9.15
C ASN A 541 -23.83 -17.03 7.63
N LEU A 542 -22.92 -16.37 6.91
CA LEU A 542 -22.91 -16.37 5.45
C LEU A 542 -22.69 -17.79 4.89
N HIS A 543 -21.79 -18.57 5.50
CA HIS A 543 -21.58 -19.95 5.07
C HIS A 543 -22.85 -20.79 5.23
N LYS A 544 -23.53 -20.68 6.38
CA LYS A 544 -24.82 -21.35 6.64
C LYS A 544 -25.90 -20.90 5.66
N GLU A 545 -26.02 -19.59 5.42
CA GLU A 545 -27.00 -19.03 4.48
C GLU A 545 -26.80 -19.59 3.06
N VAL A 546 -25.54 -19.76 2.63
CA VAL A 546 -25.20 -20.39 1.34
C VAL A 546 -25.48 -21.89 1.32
N GLU A 547 -25.31 -22.59 2.44
CA GLU A 547 -25.65 -24.02 2.53
C GLU A 547 -27.15 -24.28 2.46
N LEU A 548 -27.97 -23.38 3.01
CA LEU A 548 -29.44 -23.47 2.94
C LEU A 548 -30.03 -23.14 1.55
N MET A 549 -29.20 -22.70 0.59
CA MET A 549 -29.62 -22.51 -0.81
C MET A 549 -29.63 -23.81 -1.62
N GLU A 550 -29.03 -24.88 -1.09
CA GLU A 550 -29.10 -26.24 -1.64
C GLU A 550 -30.31 -26.98 -1.04
#